data_AF-A0A2T4VAX3-F1
#
_entry.id   AF-A0A2T4VAX3-F1
#
_cell.length_a   1.000
_cell.length_b   1.000
_cell.length_c   1.000
_cell.angle_alpha   90.00
_cell.angle_beta   90.00
_cell.angle_gamma   90.00
#
_symmetry.space_group_name_H-M   'P 1'
#
loop_
_entity.id
_entity.type
_entity.pdbx_description
1 polymer ?
#
loop_
_entity_poly.entity_id
_entity_poly.type
_entity_poly.pdbx_seq_one_letter_code
_entity_poly.pdbx_strand_id
1 'polypeptide(L)'
;MLRFLVKRPVNIDSTRGAKLRRALDLLEQIVNSDVFRSQVLEHKAYTWNQGLTNEQIYNRLIWGAANPTADVKLKDRIVQFDYELVPRPWYKQLSKTIGWRIPGTNDIYTYANSFDHMSVAELASHLGHEVVGHLAGEFDHPELASRERAESVPYVIDGFIEALATQKPVPEAA
;
A
#
# COMPACT_ATOMS: atom_id res chain seq x y z
N MET A 1 4.14 -6.99 -14.17
CA MET A 1 4.39 -5.95 -13.15
C MET A 1 3.06 -5.47 -12.57
N LEU A 2 3.05 -5.07 -11.29
CA LEU A 2 1.90 -4.43 -10.64
C LEU A 2 1.95 -2.91 -10.92
N ARG A 3 0.86 -2.32 -11.38
CA ARG A 3 0.73 -0.89 -11.66
C ARG A 3 -0.49 -0.31 -10.96
N PHE A 4 -0.44 0.99 -10.67
CA PHE A 4 -1.52 1.69 -9.96
C PHE A 4 -2.13 2.79 -10.81
N LEU A 5 -3.47 2.84 -10.85
CA LEU A 5 -4.20 3.86 -11.58
C LEU A 5 -5.31 4.47 -10.72
N VAL A 6 -5.18 5.76 -10.43
CA VAL A 6 -6.26 6.54 -9.81
C VAL A 6 -7.26 6.94 -10.90
N LYS A 7 -8.48 6.41 -10.86
CA LYS A 7 -9.52 6.70 -11.87
C LYS A 7 -10.16 8.07 -11.63
N ARG A 8 -10.48 8.37 -10.37
CA ARG A 8 -11.12 9.62 -9.97
C ARG A 8 -10.37 10.26 -8.80
N PRO A 9 -9.49 11.24 -9.05
CA PRO A 9 -8.90 12.07 -8.01
C PRO A 9 -9.88 13.16 -7.57
N VAL A 10 -10.27 13.19 -6.29
CA VAL A 10 -11.21 14.18 -5.73
C VAL A 10 -10.50 15.06 -4.70
N ASN A 11 -10.67 16.39 -4.81
CA ASN A 11 -10.02 17.42 -3.98
C ASN A 11 -8.48 17.44 -4.09
N ILE A 12 -7.96 17.10 -5.27
CA ILE A 12 -6.54 17.05 -5.58
C ILE A 12 -6.20 18.11 -6.62
N ASP A 13 -5.52 19.17 -6.18
CA ASP A 13 -4.96 20.19 -7.08
C ASP A 13 -3.69 19.68 -7.79
N SER A 14 -3.07 20.55 -8.59
CA SER A 14 -1.86 20.19 -9.35
C SER A 14 -0.67 19.78 -8.45
N THR A 15 -0.46 20.46 -7.33
CA THR A 15 0.64 20.18 -6.39
C THR A 15 0.43 18.86 -5.67
N ARG A 16 -0.77 18.65 -5.11
CA ARG A 16 -1.16 17.39 -4.48
C ARG A 16 -1.15 16.25 -5.48
N GLY A 17 -1.58 16.49 -6.72
CA GLY A 17 -1.56 15.52 -7.80
C GLY A 17 -0.14 15.11 -8.19
N ALA A 18 0.81 16.05 -8.21
CA ALA A 18 2.22 15.73 -8.44
C ALA A 18 2.81 14.88 -7.31
N LYS A 19 2.47 15.17 -6.05
CA LYS A 19 2.89 14.37 -4.89
C LYS A 19 2.30 12.96 -4.91
N LEU A 20 1.00 12.83 -5.19
CA LEU A 20 0.32 11.53 -5.30
C LEU A 20 0.95 10.68 -6.40
N ARG A 21 1.19 11.25 -7.58
CA ARG A 21 1.86 10.54 -8.68
C ARG A 21 3.25 10.05 -8.29
N ARG A 22 4.08 10.91 -7.68
CA ARG A 22 5.41 10.51 -7.21
C ARG A 22 5.36 9.38 -6.18
N ALA A 23 4.37 9.40 -5.29
CA ALA A 23 4.18 8.33 -4.32
C ALA A 23 3.76 7.01 -4.98
N LEU A 24 2.89 7.06 -6.00
CA LEU A 24 2.51 5.88 -6.78
C LEU A 24 3.68 5.33 -7.61
N ASP A 25 4.49 6.20 -8.22
CA ASP A 25 5.68 5.80 -8.96
C ASP A 25 6.69 5.10 -8.03
N LEU A 26 6.91 5.65 -6.83
CA LEU A 26 7.77 5.04 -5.81
C LEU A 26 7.22 3.71 -5.31
N LEU A 27 5.91 3.64 -5.04
CA LEU A 27 5.24 2.41 -4.64
C LEU A 27 5.36 1.34 -5.73
N GLU A 28 5.12 1.68 -7.00
CA GLU A 28 5.25 0.80 -8.16
C GLU A 28 6.69 0.27 -8.28
N GLN A 29 7.71 1.11 -8.14
CA GLN A 29 9.11 0.68 -8.14
C GLN A 29 9.39 -0.31 -7.00
N ILE A 30 8.92 -0.02 -5.79
CA ILE A 30 9.15 -0.86 -4.62
C ILE A 30 8.49 -2.23 -4.77
N VAL A 31 7.19 -2.30 -5.05
CA VAL A 31 6.44 -3.57 -5.05
C VAL A 31 6.88 -4.51 -6.18
N ASN A 32 7.46 -3.97 -7.26
CA ASN A 32 8.02 -4.74 -8.36
C ASN A 32 9.51 -5.08 -8.18
N SER A 33 10.14 -4.65 -7.08
CA SER A 33 11.56 -4.93 -6.82
C SER A 33 11.79 -6.32 -6.22
N ASP A 34 12.98 -6.88 -6.49
CA ASP A 34 13.42 -8.14 -5.87
C ASP A 34 13.59 -8.00 -4.36
N VAL A 35 13.98 -6.82 -3.87
CA VAL A 35 14.17 -6.57 -2.43
C VAL A 35 12.84 -6.67 -1.69
N PHE A 36 11.78 -6.04 -2.21
CA PHE A 36 10.44 -6.18 -1.64
C PHE A 36 9.97 -7.63 -1.68
N ARG A 37 10.17 -8.33 -2.80
CA ARG A 37 9.85 -9.76 -2.93
C ARG A 37 10.55 -10.57 -1.84
N SER A 38 11.85 -10.42 -1.66
CA SER A 38 12.60 -11.10 -0.60
C SER A 38 12.06 -10.80 0.78
N GLN A 39 11.79 -9.53 1.10
CA GLN A 39 11.21 -9.15 2.39
C GLN A 39 9.87 -9.85 2.65
N VAL A 40 9.00 -9.94 1.63
CA VAL A 40 7.70 -10.62 1.79
C VAL A 40 7.87 -12.12 2.01
N LEU A 41 8.75 -12.77 1.24
CA LEU A 41 8.96 -14.22 1.29
C LEU A 41 9.69 -14.67 2.56
N GLU A 42 10.64 -13.88 3.05
CA GLU A 42 11.51 -14.21 4.19
C GLU A 42 10.92 -13.76 5.54
N HIS A 43 9.82 -13.02 5.53
CA HIS A 43 9.16 -12.60 6.77
C HIS A 43 8.74 -13.80 7.62
N LYS A 44 9.05 -13.78 8.93
CA LYS A 44 8.91 -14.96 9.78
C LYS A 44 7.48 -15.49 9.86
N ALA A 45 6.49 -14.61 10.04
CA ALA A 45 5.08 -14.97 10.07
C ALA A 45 4.21 -13.72 9.95
N TYR A 46 3.10 -13.85 9.23
CA TYR A 46 2.03 -12.85 9.19
C TYR A 46 0.85 -13.32 10.03
N THR A 47 0.20 -12.41 10.74
CA THR A 47 -1.16 -12.64 11.23
C THR A 47 -2.16 -12.22 10.15
N TRP A 48 -3.42 -12.65 10.27
CA TRP A 48 -4.49 -12.30 9.31
C TRP A 48 -4.15 -12.64 7.85
N ASN A 49 -3.30 -13.65 7.65
CA ASN A 49 -2.86 -14.15 6.35
C ASN A 49 -3.86 -15.10 5.70
N GLN A 50 -5.03 -15.33 6.31
CA GLN A 50 -6.06 -16.27 5.83
C GLN A 50 -5.53 -17.70 5.63
N GLY A 51 -4.50 -18.10 6.39
CA GLY A 51 -3.86 -19.41 6.25
C GLY A 51 -2.94 -19.55 5.03
N LEU A 52 -2.65 -18.45 4.32
CA LEU A 52 -1.76 -18.45 3.16
C LEU A 52 -0.28 -18.50 3.56
N THR A 53 0.53 -19.19 2.76
CA THR A 53 2.00 -19.13 2.86
C THR A 53 2.52 -17.77 2.42
N ASN A 54 3.76 -17.42 2.77
CA ASN A 54 4.37 -16.16 2.32
C ASN A 54 4.41 -16.04 0.79
N GLU A 55 4.67 -17.15 0.08
CA GLU A 55 4.61 -17.17 -1.38
C GLU A 55 3.20 -16.88 -1.89
N GLN A 56 2.17 -17.46 -1.26
CA GLN A 56 0.78 -17.20 -1.62
C GLN A 56 0.33 -15.78 -1.28
N ILE A 57 0.84 -15.19 -0.18
CA ILE A 57 0.63 -13.79 0.15
C ILE A 57 1.24 -12.91 -0.94
N TYR A 58 2.53 -13.09 -1.24
CA TYR A 58 3.21 -12.36 -2.31
C TYR A 58 2.47 -12.49 -3.65
N ASN A 59 2.08 -13.73 -3.99
CA ASN A 59 1.34 -14.00 -5.20
C ASN A 59 0.00 -13.23 -5.25
N ARG A 60 -0.73 -13.18 -4.13
CA ARG A 60 -1.99 -12.45 -4.05
C ARG A 60 -1.80 -10.94 -4.14
N LEU A 61 -0.79 -10.38 -3.49
CA LEU A 61 -0.47 -8.95 -3.55
C LEU A 61 -0.19 -8.51 -5.00
N ILE A 62 0.64 -9.26 -5.74
CA ILE A 62 1.13 -8.83 -7.05
C ILE A 62 0.24 -9.31 -8.20
N TRP A 63 -0.33 -10.52 -8.14
CA TRP A 63 -1.11 -11.12 -9.24
C TRP A 63 -2.61 -11.30 -8.92
N GLY A 64 -3.04 -11.02 -7.69
CA GLY A 64 -4.46 -11.07 -7.30
C GLY A 64 -4.98 -12.48 -7.00
N ALA A 65 -4.10 -13.49 -7.01
CA ALA A 65 -4.45 -14.86 -6.68
C ALA A 65 -3.32 -15.50 -5.86
N ALA A 66 -3.67 -16.34 -4.89
CA ALA A 66 -2.69 -17.09 -4.11
C ALA A 66 -1.87 -18.08 -4.97
N ASN A 67 -2.51 -18.67 -5.98
CA ASN A 67 -1.91 -19.62 -6.91
C ASN A 67 -2.16 -19.16 -8.37
N PRO A 68 -1.48 -18.10 -8.83
CA PRO A 68 -1.70 -17.54 -10.15
C PRO A 68 -1.14 -18.49 -11.22
N THR A 69 -1.89 -18.65 -12.30
CA THR A 69 -1.49 -19.44 -13.46
C THR A 69 -0.33 -18.77 -14.21
N ALA A 70 0.37 -19.53 -15.04
CA ALA A 70 1.51 -19.02 -15.81
C ALA A 70 1.12 -17.84 -16.71
N ASP A 71 -0.06 -17.88 -17.33
CA ASP A 71 -0.56 -16.79 -18.19
C ASP A 71 -0.86 -15.50 -17.42
N VAL A 72 -1.30 -15.60 -16.15
CA VAL A 72 -1.48 -14.45 -15.27
C VAL A 72 -0.13 -13.83 -14.92
N LYS A 73 0.91 -14.66 -14.68
CA LYS A 73 2.26 -14.17 -14.36
C LYS A 73 2.93 -13.40 -15.50
N LEU A 74 2.52 -13.63 -16.74
CA LEU A 74 3.05 -12.97 -17.94
C LEU A 74 2.42 -11.60 -18.22
N LYS A 75 1.38 -11.19 -17.48
CA LYS A 75 0.64 -9.95 -17.72
C LYS A 75 0.93 -8.91 -16.65
N ASP A 76 0.90 -7.64 -17.04
CA ASP A 76 0.85 -6.54 -16.07
C ASP A 76 -0.53 -6.52 -15.39
N ARG A 77 -0.55 -6.40 -14.05
CA ARG A 77 -1.76 -6.20 -13.27
C ARG A 77 -1.92 -4.70 -13.01
N ILE A 78 -3.06 -4.15 -13.39
CA ILE A 78 -3.40 -2.74 -13.09
C ILE A 78 -4.43 -2.73 -11.97
N VAL A 79 -4.06 -2.20 -10.81
CA VAL A 79 -4.99 -1.96 -9.69
C VAL A 79 -5.56 -0.56 -9.85
N GLN A 80 -6.87 -0.50 -10.07
CA GLN A 80 -7.59 0.76 -10.29
C GLN A 80 -8.42 1.13 -9.06
N PHE A 81 -8.31 2.38 -8.61
CA PHE A 81 -9.04 2.87 -7.44
C PHE A 81 -9.41 4.34 -7.56
N ASP A 82 -10.39 4.77 -6.77
CA ASP A 82 -10.75 6.17 -6.59
C ASP A 82 -10.03 6.70 -5.35
N TYR A 83 -9.59 7.96 -5.38
CA TYR A 83 -8.82 8.55 -4.30
C TYR A 83 -9.34 9.94 -3.97
N GLU A 84 -9.77 10.12 -2.73
CA GLU A 84 -10.37 11.36 -2.25
C GLU A 84 -9.65 11.90 -1.02
N LEU A 85 -9.32 13.20 -1.08
CA LEU A 85 -8.91 13.94 0.10
C LEU A 85 -10.12 14.54 0.79
N VAL A 86 -10.31 14.17 2.06
CA VAL A 86 -11.45 14.62 2.86
C VAL A 86 -11.01 15.50 4.03
N PRO A 87 -11.80 16.51 4.42
CA PRO A 87 -11.49 17.32 5.60
C PRO A 87 -11.54 16.43 6.85
N ARG A 88 -10.59 16.63 7.76
CA ARG A 88 -10.60 15.96 9.06
C ARG A 88 -11.62 16.61 9.98
N PRO A 89 -12.64 15.88 10.47
CA PRO A 89 -13.59 16.44 11.42
C PRO A 89 -12.92 16.88 12.72
N TRP A 90 -13.46 17.93 13.37
CA TRP A 90 -12.89 18.49 14.61
C TRP A 90 -12.77 17.46 15.75
N TYR A 91 -13.68 16.48 15.82
CA TYR A 91 -13.67 15.42 16.84
C TYR A 91 -12.68 14.29 16.54
N LYS A 92 -12.01 14.30 15.37
CA LYS A 92 -10.98 13.33 14.96
C LYS A 92 -9.56 13.94 14.95
N GLN A 93 -9.37 15.13 15.48
CA GLN A 93 -8.06 15.82 15.46
C GLN A 93 -6.96 15.03 16.20
N LEU A 94 -7.31 14.33 17.28
CA LEU A 94 -6.40 13.48 18.04
C LEU A 94 -6.31 12.03 17.52
N SER A 95 -7.07 11.68 16.47
CA SER A 95 -7.04 10.34 15.91
C SER A 95 -5.74 10.10 15.15
N LYS A 96 -5.15 8.92 15.36
CA LYS A 96 -3.99 8.44 14.59
C LYS A 96 -4.35 7.91 13.19
N THR A 97 -5.64 7.78 12.88
CA THR A 97 -6.10 7.39 11.54
C THR A 97 -5.71 8.48 10.54
N ILE A 98 -5.03 8.07 9.47
CA ILE A 98 -4.57 8.97 8.39
C ILE A 98 -5.43 8.85 7.14
N GLY A 99 -5.93 7.65 6.86
CA GLY A 99 -6.83 7.33 5.76
C GLY A 99 -7.48 5.97 6.00
N TRP A 100 -8.30 5.55 5.05
CA TRP A 100 -8.98 4.25 5.07
C TRP A 100 -9.50 3.91 3.67
N ARG A 101 -9.66 2.63 3.39
CA ARG A 101 -10.50 2.11 2.31
C ARG A 101 -11.95 1.85 2.75
N ILE A 102 -12.89 1.81 1.82
CA ILE A 102 -14.25 1.29 2.10
C ILE A 102 -14.33 -0.16 1.62
N PRO A 103 -14.57 -1.15 2.52
CA PRO A 103 -14.72 -2.55 2.13
C PRO A 103 -15.78 -2.77 1.05
N GLY A 104 -15.48 -3.61 0.07
CA GLY A 104 -16.38 -3.90 -1.06
C GLY A 104 -16.38 -2.84 -2.17
N THR A 105 -15.61 -1.77 -2.03
CA THR A 105 -15.41 -0.74 -3.07
C THR A 105 -13.92 -0.58 -3.38
N ASN A 106 -13.61 0.22 -4.41
CA ASN A 106 -12.24 0.64 -4.70
C ASN A 106 -11.99 2.09 -4.24
N ASP A 107 -12.75 2.59 -3.25
CA ASP A 107 -12.63 3.95 -2.76
C ASP A 107 -11.60 4.02 -1.62
N ILE A 108 -10.60 4.89 -1.78
CA ILE A 108 -9.58 5.19 -0.79
C ILE A 108 -9.72 6.65 -0.36
N TYR A 109 -9.75 6.87 0.94
CA TYR A 109 -9.86 8.18 1.55
C TYR A 109 -8.61 8.51 2.34
N THR A 110 -8.19 9.76 2.33
CA THR A 110 -7.12 10.26 3.20
C THR A 110 -7.52 11.61 3.74
N TYR A 111 -7.27 11.86 5.03
CA TYR A 111 -7.52 13.17 5.58
C TYR A 111 -6.56 14.18 4.93
N ALA A 112 -7.11 15.27 4.38
CA ALA A 112 -6.33 16.26 3.63
C ALA A 112 -5.17 16.84 4.46
N ASN A 113 -5.38 17.09 5.75
CA ASN A 113 -4.30 17.55 6.62
C ASN A 113 -3.19 16.49 6.77
N SER A 114 -3.53 15.21 6.95
CA SER A 114 -2.53 14.13 6.97
C SER A 114 -1.78 14.03 5.66
N PHE A 115 -2.52 14.07 4.53
CA PHE A 115 -1.92 14.08 3.20
C PHE A 115 -0.90 15.20 3.07
N ASP A 116 -1.23 16.43 3.46
CA ASP A 116 -0.36 17.59 3.27
C ASP A 116 0.95 17.46 4.08
N HIS A 117 0.91 16.86 5.27
CA HIS A 117 2.09 16.70 6.14
C HIS A 117 2.99 15.51 5.75
N MET A 118 2.46 14.47 5.11
CA MET A 118 3.27 13.31 4.71
C MET A 118 4.36 13.71 3.70
N SER A 119 5.51 13.07 3.74
CA SER A 119 6.45 13.04 2.63
C SER A 119 5.92 12.16 1.49
N VAL A 120 6.63 12.12 0.37
CA VAL A 120 6.32 11.17 -0.72
C VAL A 120 6.48 9.72 -0.24
N ALA A 121 7.49 9.46 0.59
CA ALA A 121 7.74 8.13 1.15
C ALA A 121 6.62 7.69 2.10
N GLU A 122 6.22 8.54 3.05
CA GLU A 122 5.11 8.25 3.97
C GLU A 122 3.79 8.05 3.21
N LEU A 123 3.53 8.84 2.17
CA LEU A 123 2.35 8.64 1.33
C LEU A 123 2.40 7.32 0.55
N ALA A 124 3.57 6.93 0.02
CA ALA A 124 3.75 5.64 -0.65
C ALA A 124 3.49 4.48 0.32
N SER A 125 3.97 4.60 1.56
CA SER A 125 3.75 3.62 2.64
C SER A 125 2.27 3.48 3.00
N HIS A 126 1.59 4.62 3.23
CA HIS A 126 0.15 4.68 3.47
C HIS A 126 -0.65 4.03 2.33
N LEU A 127 -0.31 4.34 1.08
CA LEU A 127 -0.92 3.69 -0.08
C LEU A 127 -0.57 2.21 -0.17
N GLY A 128 0.61 1.79 0.31
CA GLY A 128 0.98 0.40 0.52
C GLY A 128 0.00 -0.34 1.42
N HIS A 129 -0.29 0.24 2.59
CA HIS A 129 -1.27 -0.31 3.53
C HIS A 129 -2.65 -0.48 2.88
N GLU A 130 -3.19 0.61 2.35
CA GLU A 130 -4.57 0.66 1.84
C GLU A 130 -4.75 -0.03 0.48
N VAL A 131 -3.84 0.21 -0.47
CA VAL A 131 -3.98 -0.27 -1.84
C VAL A 131 -3.34 -1.65 -2.00
N VAL A 132 -2.14 -1.88 -1.47
CA VAL A 132 -1.44 -3.16 -1.68
C VAL A 132 -1.94 -4.21 -0.70
N GLY A 133 -1.94 -3.90 0.59
CA GLY A 133 -2.39 -4.81 1.65
C GLY A 133 -3.89 -5.11 1.57
N HIS A 134 -4.72 -4.07 1.60
CA HIS A 134 -6.16 -4.24 1.64
C HIS A 134 -6.83 -4.41 0.27
N LEU A 135 -6.61 -3.53 -0.70
CA LEU A 135 -7.34 -3.57 -1.97
C LEU A 135 -6.84 -4.67 -2.93
N ALA A 136 -5.54 -4.67 -3.22
CA ALA A 136 -4.93 -5.59 -4.18
C ALA A 136 -4.73 -6.99 -3.60
N GLY A 137 -4.33 -7.05 -2.32
CA GLY A 137 -4.11 -8.28 -1.57
C GLY A 137 -5.36 -8.88 -0.93
N GLU A 138 -6.41 -8.08 -0.72
CA GLU A 138 -7.64 -8.49 -0.04
C GLU A 138 -7.40 -9.05 1.37
N PHE A 139 -6.40 -8.52 2.08
CA PHE A 139 -6.17 -8.81 3.49
C PHE A 139 -6.87 -7.80 4.38
N ASP A 140 -7.06 -8.17 5.65
CA ASP A 140 -7.62 -7.30 6.67
C ASP A 140 -6.77 -7.40 7.95
N HIS A 141 -7.13 -6.63 8.97
CA HIS A 141 -6.47 -6.65 10.26
C HIS A 141 -7.46 -6.33 11.39
N PRO A 142 -7.15 -6.67 12.66
CA PRO A 142 -7.96 -6.26 13.80
C PRO A 142 -8.18 -4.74 13.86
N GLU A 143 -9.35 -4.31 14.34
CA GLU A 143 -9.65 -2.88 14.48
C GLU A 143 -8.81 -2.21 15.57
N LEU A 144 -8.57 -2.93 16.68
CA LEU A 144 -7.86 -2.41 17.84
C LEU A 144 -6.36 -2.57 17.70
N ALA A 145 -5.63 -1.54 18.12
CA ALA A 145 -4.17 -1.57 18.21
C ALA A 145 -3.72 -2.74 19.10
N SER A 146 -3.03 -3.71 18.50
CA SER A 146 -2.51 -4.90 19.15
C SER A 146 -1.26 -5.40 18.41
N ARG A 147 -0.52 -6.31 19.05
CA ARG A 147 0.59 -7.01 18.38
C ARG A 147 0.11 -7.75 17.14
N GLU A 148 -1.03 -8.43 17.24
CA GLU A 148 -1.65 -9.13 16.12
C GLU A 148 -1.95 -8.19 14.96
N ARG A 149 -2.43 -6.97 15.23
CA ARG A 149 -2.63 -5.96 14.18
C ARG A 149 -1.32 -5.51 13.55
N ALA A 150 -0.29 -5.26 14.35
CA ALA A 150 1.02 -4.86 13.86
C ALA A 150 1.70 -5.93 12.99
N GLU A 151 1.41 -7.21 13.25
CA GLU A 151 1.94 -8.36 12.48
C GLU A 151 1.02 -8.76 11.31
N SER A 152 -0.07 -8.03 11.07
CA SER A 152 -1.01 -8.32 9.97
C SER A 152 -0.42 -7.97 8.62
N VAL A 153 -0.88 -8.65 7.56
CA VAL A 153 -0.35 -8.44 6.19
C VAL A 153 -0.32 -6.95 5.80
N PRO A 154 -1.41 -6.16 5.89
CA PRO A 154 -1.36 -4.75 5.49
C PRO A 154 -0.31 -3.93 6.25
N TYR A 155 -0.18 -4.13 7.57
CA TYR A 155 0.77 -3.43 8.42
C TYR A 155 2.23 -3.82 8.17
N VAL A 156 2.49 -5.11 7.91
CA VAL A 156 3.85 -5.56 7.58
C VAL A 156 4.27 -5.03 6.21
N ILE A 157 3.34 -5.02 5.23
CA ILE A 157 3.60 -4.46 3.89
C ILE A 157 3.86 -2.95 3.96
N ASP A 158 3.09 -2.21 4.75
CA ASP A 158 3.33 -0.80 5.08
C ASP A 158 4.78 -0.60 5.56
N GLY A 159 5.20 -1.31 6.61
CA GLY A 159 6.55 -1.18 7.17
C GLY A 159 7.68 -1.51 6.18
N PHE A 160 7.48 -2.48 5.28
CA PHE A 160 8.45 -2.78 4.22
C PHE A 160 8.58 -1.63 3.23
N ILE A 161 7.45 -1.05 2.81
CA ILE A 161 7.43 0.06 1.87
C ILE A 161 8.05 1.30 2.53
N GLU A 162 7.73 1.61 3.78
CA GLU A 162 8.35 2.72 4.52
C GLU A 162 9.87 2.59 4.56
N ALA A 163 10.35 1.40 4.93
CA ALA A 163 11.78 1.13 5.03
C ALA A 163 12.50 1.23 3.69
N LEU A 164 11.88 0.81 2.58
CA LEU A 164 12.46 0.89 1.24
C LEU A 164 12.35 2.31 0.65
N ALA A 165 11.28 3.04 0.94
CA ALA A 165 11.04 4.40 0.46
C ALA A 165 11.93 5.45 1.14
N THR A 166 12.37 5.18 2.36
CA THR A 166 13.22 6.09 3.15
C THR A 166 14.72 5.80 3.01
N GLN A 167 15.09 4.67 2.41
CA GLN A 167 16.47 4.39 2.07
C GLN A 167 16.97 5.40 1.03
N LYS A 168 18.06 6.10 1.37
CA LYS A 168 18.77 6.93 0.38
C LYS A 168 19.24 6.02 -0.76
N PRO A 169 19.15 6.45 -2.03
CA PRO A 169 19.76 5.69 -3.11
C PRO A 169 21.23 5.46 -2.77
N VAL A 170 21.65 4.19 -2.78
CA VAL A 170 23.06 3.84 -2.73
C VAL A 170 23.69 4.53 -3.95
N PRO A 171 24.75 5.33 -3.80
CA PRO A 171 25.45 5.89 -4.96
C PRO A 171 25.82 4.73 -5.87
N GLU A 172 25.41 4.79 -7.15
CA GLU A 172 25.94 3.88 -8.16
C GLU A 172 27.47 3.94 -8.07
N ALA A 173 28.10 2.78 -7.90
CA ALA A 173 29.55 2.68 -7.97
C ALA A 173 29.97 3.17 -9.36
N ALA A 174 30.78 4.24 -9.37
CA ALA A 174 31.37 4.84 -10.56
C ALA A 174 32.29 3.86 -11.31
#